data_AF-U6K953-F1
#
_entry.id   AF-U6K953-F1
#
_cell.length_a   1.000
_cell.length_b   1.000
_cell.length_c   1.000
_cell.angle_alpha   90.00
_cell.angle_beta   90.00
_cell.angle_gamma   90.00
#
_symmetry.space_group_name_H-M   'P 1'
#
loop_
_entity.id
_entity.type
_entity.pdbx_description
1 polymer ?
#
loop_
_entity_poly.entity_id
_entity_poly.type
_entity_poly.pdbx_seq_one_letter_code
_entity_poly.pdbx_strand_id
1 'polypeptide(L)'
;MASAEDLAANSEFLKKADVIVPVPGGPSRENYGNVQLICDIAVKQKVDAVWPGWGHASENPSLPSSLSALGISFLGPQAKVMAALGDKIAANILAQTAQVPAIPWSGTGLTAQLDKDGNIPEEVQ
;
A
#
# COMPACT_ATOMS: atom_id res chain seq x y z
N MET A 1 -10.24 12.06 3.78
CA MET A 1 -10.06 12.85 2.55
C MET A 1 -11.36 12.75 1.75
N ALA A 2 -11.81 13.81 1.09
CA ALA A 2 -13.03 13.82 0.28
C ALA A 2 -12.85 14.65 -1.00
N SER A 3 -13.05 14.04 -2.17
CA SER A 3 -13.07 14.73 -3.45
C SER A 3 -14.35 15.55 -3.62
N ALA A 4 -14.40 16.44 -4.61
CA ALA A 4 -15.62 17.19 -4.92
C ALA A 4 -16.76 16.24 -5.33
N GLU A 5 -16.43 15.15 -6.02
CA GLU A 5 -17.33 14.10 -6.46
C GLU A 5 -17.92 13.33 -5.27
N ASP A 6 -17.10 13.00 -4.26
CA ASP A 6 -17.58 12.33 -3.03
C ASP A 6 -18.53 13.20 -2.22
N LEU A 7 -18.21 14.50 -2.12
CA LEU A 7 -19.05 15.47 -1.43
C LEU A 7 -20.39 15.64 -2.14
N ALA A 8 -20.38 15.74 -3.48
CA ALA A 8 -21.58 15.86 -4.29
C ALA A 8 -22.46 14.59 -4.23
N ALA A 9 -21.84 13.42 -4.18
CA ALA A 9 -22.54 12.14 -4.05
C ALA A 9 -23.12 11.90 -2.64
N ASN A 10 -22.78 12.74 -1.65
CA ASN A 10 -23.15 12.55 -0.24
C ASN A 10 -22.75 11.16 0.29
N SER A 11 -21.52 10.73 -0.05
CA SER A 11 -20.99 9.41 0.27
C SER A 11 -21.06 9.09 1.78
N GLU A 12 -21.54 7.90 2.14
CA GLU A 12 -21.82 7.52 3.53
C GLU A 12 -20.60 7.57 4.46
N PHE A 13 -19.39 7.32 3.95
CA PHE A 13 -18.18 7.37 4.77
C PHE A 13 -17.92 8.78 5.35
N LEU A 14 -18.41 9.82 4.67
CA LEU A 14 -18.31 11.21 5.12
C LEU A 14 -19.13 11.43 6.40
N LYS A 15 -20.32 10.81 6.50
CA LYS A 15 -21.20 10.95 7.67
C LYS A 15 -20.64 10.25 8.91
N LYS A 16 -19.72 9.31 8.72
CA LYS A 16 -19.08 8.53 9.79
C LYS A 16 -17.75 9.12 10.24
N ALA A 17 -17.17 10.04 9.47
CA ALA A 17 -15.88 10.65 9.78
C ALA A 17 -16.07 11.84 10.74
N ASP A 18 -15.22 11.93 11.77
CA ASP A 18 -15.23 13.08 12.68
C ASP A 18 -14.71 14.36 11.99
N VAL A 19 -13.75 14.20 11.08
CA VAL A 19 -13.13 15.29 10.32
C VAL A 19 -13.02 14.91 8.85
N ILE A 20 -13.45 15.83 7.99
CA ILE A 20 -13.35 15.69 6.54
C ILE A 20 -12.33 16.71 6.02
N VAL A 21 -11.36 16.23 5.25
CA VAL A 21 -10.38 17.08 4.56
C VAL A 21 -10.70 17.07 3.06
N PRO A 22 -11.11 18.21 2.47
CA PRO A 22 -11.30 18.33 1.03
C PRO A 22 -9.99 18.12 0.29
N VAL A 23 -10.03 17.37 -0.81
CA VAL A 23 -8.89 17.10 -1.69
C VAL A 23 -9.27 17.38 -3.15
N PRO A 24 -8.30 17.50 -4.07
CA PRO A 24 -8.60 17.68 -5.48
C PRO A 24 -9.54 16.60 -6.03
N GLY A 25 -10.43 16.99 -6.94
CA GLY A 25 -11.26 16.04 -7.71
C GLY A 25 -10.47 15.36 -8.83
N GLY A 26 -11.19 14.65 -9.70
CA GLY A 26 -10.60 14.01 -10.88
C GLY A 26 -9.88 12.69 -10.61
N PRO A 27 -8.91 12.29 -11.47
CA PRO A 27 -8.29 10.97 -11.42
C PRO A 27 -7.61 10.69 -10.08
N SER A 28 -7.59 9.41 -9.68
CA SER A 28 -7.02 8.98 -8.39
C SER A 28 -5.61 9.51 -8.11
N ARG A 29 -4.77 9.69 -9.13
CA ARG A 29 -3.40 10.18 -8.98
C ARG A 29 -3.31 11.61 -8.45
N GLU A 30 -4.40 12.36 -8.48
CA GLU A 30 -4.49 13.74 -7.94
C GLU A 30 -4.97 13.77 -6.49
N ASN A 31 -5.51 12.65 -5.96
CA ASN A 31 -6.12 12.58 -4.63
C ASN A 31 -5.72 11.32 -3.84
N TYR A 32 -6.57 10.29 -3.81
CA TYR A 32 -6.41 9.07 -3.00
C TYR A 32 -5.21 8.21 -3.39
N GLY A 33 -4.72 8.37 -4.62
CA GLY A 33 -3.52 7.72 -5.15
C GLY A 33 -2.26 8.57 -5.03
N ASN A 34 -2.38 9.81 -4.53
CA ASN A 34 -1.25 10.74 -4.42
C ASN A 34 -0.58 10.58 -3.05
N VAL A 35 0.53 9.85 -3.02
CA VAL A 35 1.28 9.57 -1.78
C VAL A 35 1.75 10.85 -1.10
N GLN A 36 2.23 11.84 -1.85
CA GLN A 36 2.70 13.10 -1.28
C GLN A 36 1.56 13.85 -0.60
N LEU A 37 0.42 13.98 -1.28
CA LEU A 37 -0.76 14.64 -0.72
C LEU A 37 -1.26 13.94 0.54
N ILE A 38 -1.31 12.60 0.54
CA ILE A 38 -1.70 11.82 1.73
C ILE A 38 -0.77 12.13 2.91
N CYS A 39 0.54 12.14 2.67
CA CYS A 39 1.53 12.43 3.71
C CYS A 39 1.41 13.86 4.24
N ASP A 40 1.26 14.85 3.35
CA ASP A 40 1.08 16.26 3.73
C ASP A 40 -0.16 16.46 4.60
N ILE A 41 -1.27 15.81 4.24
CA ILE A 41 -2.51 15.85 5.02
C ILE A 41 -2.31 15.15 6.35
N ALA A 42 -1.69 13.98 6.38
CA ALA A 42 -1.47 13.20 7.60
C ALA A 42 -0.66 13.99 8.64
N VAL A 43 0.41 14.67 8.21
CA VAL A 43 1.22 15.55 9.05
C VAL A 43 0.40 16.74 9.54
N LYS A 44 -0.34 17.42 8.64
CA LYS A 44 -1.16 18.59 8.99
C LYS A 44 -2.26 18.26 9.99
N GLN A 45 -2.89 17.10 9.85
CA GLN A 45 -3.95 16.61 10.74
C GLN A 45 -3.41 15.93 11.99
N LYS A 46 -2.09 15.71 12.09
CA LYS A 46 -1.42 15.06 13.22
C LYS A 46 -2.02 13.69 13.53
N VAL A 47 -2.26 12.89 12.49
CA VAL A 47 -2.79 11.53 12.66
C VAL A 47 -1.67 10.58 13.09
N ASP A 48 -2.02 9.61 13.95
CA ASP A 48 -1.07 8.57 14.37
C ASP A 48 -0.87 7.50 13.29
N ALA A 49 -1.88 7.29 12.44
CA ALA A 49 -1.86 6.26 11.43
C ALA A 49 -2.68 6.60 10.17
N VAL A 50 -2.35 5.94 9.06
CA VAL A 50 -3.08 6.00 7.78
C VAL A 50 -3.53 4.60 7.37
N TRP A 51 -4.81 4.47 7.01
CA TRP A 51 -5.39 3.26 6.43
C TRP A 51 -5.80 3.53 4.98
N PRO A 52 -5.21 2.84 3.98
CA PRO A 52 -5.50 3.10 2.58
C PRO A 52 -6.68 2.29 2.03
N GLY A 53 -7.20 1.30 2.78
CA GLY A 53 -8.20 0.37 2.26
C GLY A 53 -7.68 -0.44 1.08
N TRP A 54 -8.38 -0.36 -0.06
CA TRP A 54 -8.05 -1.06 -1.31
C TRP A 54 -8.09 -0.09 -2.49
N GLY A 55 -7.41 -0.45 -3.59
CA GLY A 55 -7.23 0.44 -4.75
C GLY A 55 -6.37 1.67 -4.41
N HIS A 56 -6.30 2.63 -5.33
CA HIS A 56 -5.56 3.88 -5.12
C HIS A 56 -4.10 3.65 -4.68
N ALA A 57 -3.66 4.24 -3.56
CA ALA A 57 -2.32 4.07 -3.02
C ALA A 57 -2.13 2.82 -2.13
N SER A 58 -3.16 1.96 -1.96
CA SER A 58 -3.11 0.81 -1.04
C SER A 58 -2.03 -0.23 -1.39
N GLU A 59 -1.68 -0.35 -2.66
CA GLU A 59 -0.64 -1.27 -3.15
C GLU A 59 0.66 -0.54 -3.55
N ASN A 60 0.79 0.76 -3.23
CA ASN A 60 2.00 1.54 -3.55
C ASN A 60 3.01 1.48 -2.39
N PRO A 61 4.17 0.81 -2.54
CA PRO A 61 5.17 0.69 -1.47
C PRO A 61 5.77 2.02 -1.00
N SER A 62 5.64 3.08 -1.79
CA SER A 62 6.11 4.42 -1.43
C SER A 62 5.30 5.01 -0.28
N LEU A 63 4.03 4.62 -0.11
CA LEU A 63 3.16 5.13 0.95
C LEU A 63 3.64 4.73 2.35
N PRO A 64 3.79 3.44 2.71
CA PRO A 64 4.33 3.06 4.02
C PRO A 64 5.74 3.61 4.25
N SER A 65 6.58 3.66 3.22
CA SER A 65 7.93 4.21 3.33
C SER A 65 7.93 5.68 3.71
N SER A 66 7.09 6.48 3.04
CA SER A 66 6.97 7.92 3.28
C SER A 66 6.35 8.23 4.64
N LEU A 67 5.31 7.48 5.04
CA LEU A 67 4.67 7.63 6.35
C LEU A 67 5.62 7.26 7.49
N SER A 68 6.38 6.17 7.35
CA SER A 68 7.38 5.75 8.33
C SER A 68 8.45 6.81 8.56
N ALA A 69 8.94 7.45 7.49
CA ALA A 69 9.89 8.55 7.58
C ALA A 69 9.34 9.79 8.32
N LEU A 70 8.01 9.92 8.37
CA LEU A 70 7.30 10.98 9.08
C LEU A 70 6.86 10.57 10.50
N GLY A 71 7.17 9.34 10.93
CA GLY A 71 6.74 8.80 12.22
C GLY A 71 5.25 8.47 12.30
N ILE A 72 4.59 8.30 11.15
CA ILE A 72 3.16 7.97 11.03
C ILE A 72 3.02 6.49 10.70
N SER A 73 2.17 5.78 11.43
CA SER A 73 1.97 4.34 11.24
C SER A 73 1.17 4.06 9.96
N PHE A 74 1.61 3.07 9.19
CA PHE A 74 0.82 2.55 8.08
C PHE A 74 0.03 1.32 8.53
N LEU A 75 -1.29 1.34 8.37
CA LEU A 75 -2.15 0.20 8.71
C LEU A 75 -2.21 -0.81 7.57
N GLY A 76 -1.10 -1.51 7.37
CA GLY A 76 -0.90 -2.50 6.33
C GLY A 76 0.51 -3.11 6.34
N PRO A 77 0.87 -3.88 5.30
CA PRO A 77 2.21 -4.45 5.19
C PRO A 77 3.30 -3.38 5.01
N GLN A 78 4.53 -3.71 5.39
CA GLN A 78 5.69 -2.85 5.15
C GLN A 78 6.01 -2.78 3.65
N ALA A 79 6.68 -1.70 3.22
CA ALA A 79 7.05 -1.48 1.82
C ALA A 79 7.77 -2.66 1.17
N LYS A 80 8.75 -3.26 1.87
CA LYS A 80 9.50 -4.43 1.38
C LYS A 80 8.60 -5.65 1.15
N VAL A 81 7.63 -5.86 2.04
CA VAL A 81 6.64 -6.94 1.92
C VAL A 81 5.70 -6.68 0.74
N MET A 82 5.29 -5.43 0.55
CA MET A 82 4.47 -5.03 -0.60
C MET A 82 5.19 -5.20 -1.93
N ALA A 83 6.48 -4.86 -2.01
CA ALA A 83 7.27 -5.08 -3.22
C ALA A 83 7.34 -6.57 -3.56
N ALA A 84 7.70 -7.41 -2.58
CA ALA A 84 7.90 -8.82 -2.80
C ALA A 84 6.61 -9.63 -3.05
N LEU A 85 5.48 -9.22 -2.46
CA LEU A 85 4.20 -9.95 -2.57
C LEU A 85 3.18 -9.27 -3.50
N GLY A 86 3.43 -8.02 -3.91
CA GLY A 86 2.59 -7.31 -4.88
C GLY A 86 2.89 -7.73 -6.32
N ASP A 87 4.14 -8.09 -6.62
CA ASP A 87 4.51 -8.68 -7.90
C ASP A 87 4.16 -10.17 -7.96
N LYS A 88 3.40 -10.59 -8.96
CA LYS A 88 2.92 -11.98 -9.07
C LYS A 88 4.05 -12.98 -9.32
N ILE A 89 5.14 -12.58 -9.98
CA ILE A 89 6.30 -13.43 -10.26
C ILE A 89 7.06 -13.64 -8.95
N ALA A 90 7.44 -12.56 -8.27
CA ALA A 90 8.14 -12.60 -6.99
C ALA A 90 7.32 -13.36 -5.93
N ALA A 91 6.00 -13.08 -5.85
CA ALA A 91 5.10 -13.78 -4.92
C ALA A 91 5.03 -15.29 -5.19
N ASN A 92 4.99 -15.74 -6.45
CA ASN A 92 4.98 -17.17 -6.78
C ASN A 92 6.31 -17.84 -6.46
N ILE A 93 7.44 -17.16 -6.67
CA ILE A 93 8.77 -17.67 -6.28
C ILE A 93 8.82 -17.84 -4.75
N LEU A 94 8.33 -16.88 -3.99
CA LEU A 94 8.26 -16.96 -2.53
C LEU A 94 7.30 -18.05 -2.04
N ALA A 95 6.15 -18.21 -2.67
CA ALA A 95 5.22 -19.30 -2.38
C ALA A 95 5.86 -20.67 -2.60
N GLN A 96 6.55 -20.86 -3.74
CA GLN A 96 7.28 -22.09 -4.04
C GLN A 96 8.43 -22.35 -3.04
N THR A 97 9.15 -21.29 -2.63
CA THR A 97 10.20 -21.35 -1.60
C THR A 97 9.65 -21.82 -0.26
N ALA A 98 8.45 -21.35 0.10
CA ALA A 98 7.71 -21.77 1.29
C ALA A 98 6.97 -23.11 1.12
N GLN A 99 7.20 -23.85 0.03
CA GLN A 99 6.54 -25.12 -0.29
C GLN A 99 5.01 -25.02 -0.41
N VAL A 100 4.48 -23.84 -0.73
CA VAL A 100 3.06 -23.62 -1.02
C VAL A 100 2.78 -24.02 -2.48
N PRO A 101 1.80 -24.91 -2.74
CA PRO A 101 1.45 -25.29 -4.10
C PRO A 101 0.96 -24.10 -4.94
N ALA A 102 1.54 -23.91 -6.12
CA ALA A 102 1.16 -22.88 -7.10
C ALA A 102 0.68 -23.53 -8.40
N ILE A 103 -0.18 -22.82 -9.15
CA ILE A 103 -0.59 -23.23 -10.49
C ILE A 103 0.65 -23.20 -11.40
N PRO A 104 0.85 -24.20 -12.31
CA PRO A 104 1.98 -24.18 -13.23
C PRO A 104 2.06 -22.89 -14.05
N TRP A 105 3.25 -22.30 -14.09
CA TRP A 105 3.59 -21.07 -14.81
C TRP A 105 5.04 -21.14 -15.33
N SER A 106 5.49 -20.11 -16.06
CA SER A 106 6.84 -20.09 -16.67
C SER A 106 8.00 -20.21 -15.66
N GLY A 107 7.78 -19.87 -14.39
CA GLY A 107 8.76 -20.00 -13.30
C GLY A 107 8.53 -21.19 -12.36
N THR A 108 7.80 -22.23 -12.81
CA THR A 108 7.59 -23.44 -12.00
C THR A 108 8.93 -24.07 -11.62
N GLY A 109 9.16 -24.30 -10.31
CA GLY A 109 10.40 -24.84 -9.77
C GLY A 109 11.46 -23.80 -9.41
N LEU A 110 11.23 -22.51 -9.71
CA LEU A 110 12.08 -21.43 -9.21
C LEU A 110 11.86 -21.21 -7.71
N THR A 111 12.95 -21.12 -6.96
CA THR A 111 12.93 -20.82 -5.52
C THR A 111 13.95 -19.73 -5.23
N ALA A 112 13.68 -18.91 -4.22
CA ALA A 112 14.60 -17.92 -3.69
C ALA A 112 15.44 -18.55 -2.58
N GLN A 113 16.69 -18.12 -2.44
CA GLN A 113 17.47 -18.41 -1.24
C GLN A 113 17.20 -17.32 -0.22
N LEU A 114 16.53 -17.64 0.88
CA LEU A 114 16.33 -16.70 1.96
C LEU A 114 17.67 -16.34 2.62
N ASP A 115 17.76 -15.15 3.20
CA ASP A 115 18.92 -14.81 4.01
C ASP A 115 18.98 -15.69 5.27
N LYS A 116 20.10 -15.61 6.01
CA LYS A 116 20.32 -16.37 7.25
C LYS A 116 19.25 -16.16 8.32
N ASP A 117 18.53 -15.04 8.26
CA ASP A 117 17.50 -14.62 9.21
C ASP A 117 16.08 -14.94 8.68
N GLY A 118 15.98 -15.55 7.48
CA GLY A 118 14.73 -15.92 6.83
C GLY A 118 14.05 -14.79 6.06
N ASN A 119 14.72 -13.66 5.83
CA ASN A 119 14.15 -12.55 5.07
C ASN A 119 14.30 -12.74 3.55
N ILE A 120 13.46 -11.98 2.84
CA ILE A 120 13.42 -11.93 1.38
C ILE A 120 14.66 -11.17 0.86
N PRO A 121 15.50 -11.77 -0.01
CA PRO A 121 16.67 -11.11 -0.59
C PRO A 121 16.29 -9.88 -1.40
N GLU A 122 17.18 -8.87 -1.47
CA GLU A 122 16.97 -7.69 -2.32
C GLU A 122 16.84 -8.03 -3.81
N GLU A 123 17.40 -9.16 -4.26
CA GLU A 123 17.28 -9.62 -5.66
C GLU A 123 15.87 -10.07 -6.04
N VAL A 124 15.01 -10.32 -5.04
CA VAL A 124 13.61 -10.76 -5.20
C VAL A 124 12.64 -9.64 -4.76
N GLN A 125 13.16 -8.49 -4.31
CA GLN A 125 12.40 -7.28 -3.98
C GLN A 125 12.23 -6.38 -5.20
#